data_AF-A0A2G9UPL4-F1
#
_entry.id   AF-A0A2G9UPL4-F1
#
_cell.length_a   1.000
_cell.length_b   1.000
_cell.length_c   1.000
_cell.angle_alpha   90.00
_cell.angle_beta   90.00
_cell.angle_gamma   90.00
#
_symmetry.space_group_name_H-M   'P 1'
#
loop_
_entity.id
_entity.type
_entity.pdbx_description
1 polymer ?
#
loop_
_entity_poly.entity_id
_entity_poly.type
_entity_poly.pdbx_seq_one_letter_code
_entity_poly.pdbx_strand_id
1 'polypeptide(L)'
;MDITVEGFKSFMFKGLTFLLPFLVAGYFFQLYNAYTLWYLSYDCEGQWQVFALCCMFFILAVGNITTTSMVILKKLRTSSSYNYIVGLTTKYRPGQTEKEE
;
A
#
# COMPACT_ATOMS: atom_id res chain seq x y z
N MET A 1 -0.18 29.58 -10.66
CA MET A 1 1.04 28.76 -10.45
C MET A 1 0.71 27.44 -9.74
N ASP A 2 -0.42 27.34 -9.03
CA ASP A 2 -0.91 26.09 -8.43
C ASP A 2 -1.24 24.97 -9.42
N ILE A 3 -1.65 25.32 -10.65
CA ILE A 3 -2.06 24.34 -11.68
C ILE A 3 -0.92 23.40 -12.12
N THR A 4 0.35 23.80 -12.01
CA THR A 4 1.50 22.95 -12.39
C THR A 4 1.95 22.08 -11.21
N VAL A 5 1.88 22.59 -9.98
CA VAL A 5 2.30 21.86 -8.77
C VAL A 5 1.36 20.69 -8.48
N GLU A 6 0.05 20.88 -8.63
CA GLU A 6 -0.94 19.81 -8.47
C GLU A 6 -0.82 18.75 -9.57
N GLY A 7 -0.52 19.16 -10.81
CA GLY A 7 -0.23 18.27 -11.92
C GLY A 7 1.00 17.39 -11.68
N PHE A 8 2.12 17.96 -11.20
CA PHE A 8 3.32 17.22 -10.83
C PHE A 8 3.07 16.24 -9.67
N LYS A 9 2.34 16.65 -8.64
CA LYS A 9 1.95 15.78 -7.53
C LYS A 9 1.08 14.60 -7.98
N SER A 10 0.14 14.83 -8.89
CA SER A 10 -0.71 13.78 -9.46
C SER A 10 0.10 12.78 -10.29
N PHE A 11 1.05 13.27 -11.10
CA PHE A 11 1.93 12.42 -11.91
C PHE A 11 2.86 11.56 -11.04
N MET A 12 3.53 12.15 -10.04
CA MET A 12 4.39 11.44 -9.10
C MET A 12 3.62 10.38 -8.31
N PHE A 13 2.37 10.66 -7.96
CA PHE A 13 1.51 9.74 -7.23
C PHE A 13 1.07 8.53 -8.07
N LYS A 14 0.89 8.69 -9.39
CA LYS A 14 0.55 7.60 -10.31
C LYS A 14 1.70 6.61 -10.46
N GLY A 15 2.94 7.10 -10.48
CA GLY A 15 4.16 6.26 -10.41
C GLY A 15 4.31 5.57 -9.04
N LEU A 16 4.06 6.30 -7.95
CA LEU A 16 4.18 5.74 -6.59
C LEU A 16 3.12 4.65 -6.31
N THR A 17 1.90 4.81 -6.80
CA THR A 17 0.82 3.82 -6.66
C THR A 17 1.13 2.53 -7.40
N PHE A 18 1.80 2.60 -8.55
CA PHE A 18 2.25 1.41 -9.29
C PHE A 18 3.33 0.62 -8.53
N LEU A 19 4.23 1.33 -7.84
CA LEU A 19 5.30 0.71 -7.05
C LEU A 19 4.79 0.10 -5.73
N LEU A 20 3.72 0.68 -5.18
CA LEU A 20 3.14 0.31 -3.88
C LEU A 20 2.84 -1.21 -3.70
N PRO A 21 2.19 -1.92 -4.64
CA PRO A 21 1.95 -3.37 -4.48
C PRO A 21 3.26 -4.17 -4.39
N PHE A 22 4.29 -3.82 -5.17
CA PHE A 22 5.60 -4.45 -5.08
C PHE A 22 6.31 -4.14 -3.75
N LEU A 23 6.16 -2.90 -3.28
CA LEU A 23 6.72 -2.47 -1.99
C LEU A 23 6.12 -3.26 -0.83
N VAL A 24 4.79 -3.42 -0.84
CA VAL A 24 4.06 -4.22 0.16
C VAL A 24 4.47 -5.69 0.10
N ALA A 25 4.58 -6.27 -1.09
CA ALA A 25 5.07 -7.64 -1.27
C ALA A 25 6.51 -7.79 -0.72
N GLY A 26 7.37 -6.79 -0.94
CA GLY A 26 8.72 -6.75 -0.38
C GLY A 26 8.73 -6.76 1.15
N TYR A 27 7.83 -6.03 1.81
CA TYR A 27 7.73 -6.06 3.26
C TYR A 27 7.20 -7.38 3.82
N PHE A 28 6.26 -8.03 3.13
CA PHE A 28 5.84 -9.39 3.49
C PHE A 28 6.98 -10.39 3.33
N PHE A 29 7.78 -10.26 2.27
CA PHE A 29 8.99 -11.04 2.10
C PHE A 29 10.00 -10.76 3.23
N GLN A 30 10.13 -9.52 3.68
CA GLN A 30 10.97 -9.15 4.82
C GLN A 30 10.51 -9.82 6.13
N LEU A 31 9.20 -9.92 6.38
CA LEU A 31 8.64 -10.69 7.49
C LEU A 31 8.94 -12.19 7.37
N TYR A 32 8.82 -12.75 6.17
CA TYR A 32 9.15 -14.16 5.93
C TYR A 32 10.63 -14.46 6.21
N ASN A 33 11.53 -13.54 5.82
CA ASN A 33 12.94 -13.65 6.18
C ASN A 33 13.13 -13.59 7.70
N ALA A 34 12.50 -12.64 8.40
CA ALA A 34 12.56 -12.57 9.86
C ALA A 34 12.11 -13.89 10.51
N TYR A 35 11.02 -14.51 10.03
CA TYR A 35 10.55 -15.80 10.52
C TYR A 35 11.57 -16.93 10.26
N THR A 36 12.16 -16.97 9.07
CA THR A 36 13.21 -17.95 8.72
C THR A 36 14.45 -17.77 9.62
N LEU A 37 14.87 -16.53 9.85
CA LEU A 37 15.99 -16.20 10.74
C LEU A 37 15.69 -16.54 12.20
N TRP A 38 14.44 -16.37 12.65
CA TRP A 38 13.99 -16.79 13.98
C TRP A 38 14.15 -18.29 14.17
N TYR A 39 13.70 -19.08 13.19
CA TYR A 39 13.87 -20.54 13.22
C TYR A 39 15.35 -20.93 13.25
N LEU A 40 16.18 -20.30 12.42
CA LEU A 40 17.63 -20.56 12.37
C LEU A 40 18.38 -20.11 13.65
N SER A 41 17.86 -19.11 14.36
CA SER A 41 18.43 -18.62 15.61
C SER A 41 18.46 -19.69 16.71
N TYR A 42 17.62 -20.73 16.62
CA TYR A 42 17.62 -21.83 17.60
C TYR A 42 18.71 -22.85 17.32
N ASP A 43 19.07 -23.11 16.06
CA ASP A 43 20.15 -24.03 15.70
C ASP A 43 21.55 -23.41 15.87
N CYS A 44 21.65 -22.09 15.77
CA CYS A 44 22.92 -21.35 15.88
C CYS A 44 23.14 -20.80 17.31
N GLU A 45 23.18 -21.68 18.31
CA GLU A 45 23.51 -21.32 19.70
C GLU A 45 24.94 -20.74 19.78
N GLY A 46 25.04 -19.41 19.87
CA GLY A 46 26.31 -18.67 19.99
C GLY A 46 26.47 -17.49 19.02
N GLN A 47 25.64 -17.41 17.97
CA GLN A 47 25.67 -16.31 17.01
C GLN A 47 24.55 -15.29 17.29
N TRP A 48 24.79 -14.43 18.29
CA TRP A 48 23.86 -13.35 18.67
C TRP A 48 23.48 -12.41 17.50
N GLN A 49 24.32 -12.35 16.46
CA GLN A 49 24.07 -11.59 15.23
C GLN A 49 22.81 -12.07 14.51
N VAL A 50 22.54 -13.38 14.49
CA VAL A 50 21.36 -13.97 13.83
C VAL A 50 20.08 -13.51 14.53
N PHE A 51 20.08 -13.53 15.86
CA PHE A 51 18.98 -13.04 16.68
C PHE A 51 18.78 -11.52 16.51
N ALA A 52 19.85 -10.72 16.58
CA ALA A 52 19.78 -9.28 16.37
C ALA A 52 19.24 -8.91 14.98
N LEU A 53 19.68 -9.64 13.94
CA LEU A 53 19.24 -9.44 12.57
C LEU A 53 17.75 -9.81 12.39
N CYS A 54 17.29 -10.89 13.04
CA CYS A 54 15.87 -11.23 13.11
C CYS A 54 15.05 -10.09 13.72
N CYS A 55 15.45 -9.58 14.89
CA CYS A 55 14.76 -8.47 15.55
C CYS A 55 14.72 -7.21 14.67
N MET A 56 15.83 -6.87 14.02
CA MET A 56 15.91 -5.72 13.10
C MET A 56 14.95 -5.88 11.91
N PHE A 57 14.97 -7.03 11.23
CA PHE A 57 14.06 -7.28 10.11
C PHE A 57 12.60 -7.26 10.52
N PHE A 58 12.29 -7.80 11.70
CA PHE A 58 10.93 -7.80 12.25
C PHE A 58 10.42 -6.38 12.53
N ILE A 59 11.19 -5.58 13.28
CA ILE A 59 10.80 -4.20 13.62
C ILE A 59 10.65 -3.36 12.35
N LEU A 60 11.60 -3.46 11.42
CA LEU A 60 11.55 -2.73 10.15
C LEU A 60 10.33 -3.15 9.32
N ALA A 61 10.06 -4.45 9.19
CA ALA A 61 8.94 -4.92 8.39
C ALA A 61 7.59 -4.48 9.00
N VAL A 62 7.41 -4.62 10.32
CA VAL A 62 6.19 -4.18 11.02
C VAL A 62 6.00 -2.67 10.89
N GLY A 63 7.05 -1.89 11.13
CA GLY A 63 6.99 -0.42 11.04
C GLY A 63 6.65 0.06 9.63
N ASN A 64 7.28 -0.55 8.62
CA ASN A 64 7.03 -0.24 7.22
C ASN A 64 5.61 -0.64 6.80
N ILE A 65 5.16 -1.86 7.10
CA ILE A 65 3.80 -2.33 6.79
C ILE A 65 2.76 -1.41 7.42
N THR A 66 2.93 -1.04 8.68
CA THR A 66 1.98 -0.19 9.41
C THR A 66 1.89 1.20 8.79
N THR A 67 3.03 1.84 8.55
CA THR A 67 3.08 3.20 7.99
C THR A 67 2.54 3.22 6.56
N THR A 68 2.94 2.26 5.72
CA THR A 68 2.44 2.15 4.36
C THR A 68 0.95 1.84 4.34
N SER A 69 0.47 0.92 5.17
CA SER A 69 -0.97 0.60 5.27
C SER A 69 -1.78 1.82 5.69
N MET A 70 -1.30 2.63 6.64
CA MET A 70 -1.97 3.86 7.04
C MET A 70 -2.08 4.87 5.89
N VAL A 71 -1.02 5.01 5.07
CA VAL A 71 -1.02 5.86 3.88
C VAL A 71 -1.96 5.31 2.80
N ILE A 72 -1.93 4.00 2.55
CA ILE A 72 -2.84 3.34 1.61
C ILE A 72 -4.29 3.56 2.05
N LEU A 73 -4.64 3.28 3.31
CA LEU A 73 -6.00 3.42 3.82
C LEU A 73 -6.48 4.87 3.76
N LYS A 74 -5.64 5.83 4.15
CA LYS A 74 -5.94 7.26 4.01
C LYS A 74 -6.19 7.62 2.55
N LYS A 75 -5.39 7.08 1.64
CA LYS A 75 -5.51 7.36 0.21
C LYS A 75 -6.66 6.62 -0.47
N LEU A 76 -7.00 5.40 -0.08
CA LEU A 76 -8.21 4.70 -0.54
C LEU A 76 -9.47 5.45 -0.08
N ARG A 77 -9.46 5.93 1.17
CA ARG A 77 -10.53 6.77 1.71
C ARG A 77 -10.68 8.10 0.97
N THR A 78 -9.57 8.74 0.57
CA THR A 78 -9.59 10.00 -0.19
C THR A 78 -9.79 9.82 -1.70
N SER A 79 -9.31 8.71 -2.28
CA SER A 79 -9.13 8.57 -3.74
C SER A 79 -9.95 7.45 -4.41
N SER A 80 -10.45 6.43 -3.71
CA SER A 80 -10.90 5.19 -4.39
C SER A 80 -12.38 4.77 -4.24
N SER A 81 -13.14 5.16 -3.20
CA SER A 81 -14.52 4.63 -3.08
C SER A 81 -15.65 5.55 -3.54
N TYR A 82 -15.45 6.87 -3.63
CA TYR A 82 -16.53 7.76 -4.08
C TYR A 82 -16.68 7.76 -5.61
N ASN A 83 -15.61 7.98 -6.39
CA ASN A 83 -15.72 8.11 -7.85
C ASN A 83 -15.93 6.78 -8.59
N TYR A 84 -15.40 5.66 -8.10
CA TYR A 84 -15.61 4.34 -8.73
C TYR A 84 -17.03 3.81 -8.46
N ILE A 85 -17.58 4.03 -7.26
CA ILE A 85 -18.95 3.61 -6.90
C ILE A 85 -19.99 4.59 -7.47
N VAL A 86 -19.75 5.92 -7.44
CA VAL A 86 -20.61 6.91 -8.11
C VAL A 86 -20.59 6.73 -9.63
N GLY A 87 -19.44 6.39 -10.22
CA GLY A 87 -19.33 6.08 -11.64
C GLY A 87 -20.12 4.84 -12.04
N LEU A 88 -20.12 3.79 -11.21
CA LEU A 88 -20.94 2.59 -11.44
C LEU A 88 -22.44 2.87 -11.23
N THR A 89 -22.82 3.62 -10.20
CA THR A 89 -24.22 4.01 -9.95
C THR A 89 -24.76 4.93 -11.04
N THR A 90 -23.94 5.83 -11.59
CA THR A 90 -24.36 6.75 -12.66
C THR A 90 -24.47 6.03 -14.01
N LYS A 91 -23.58 5.06 -14.27
CA LYS A 91 -23.54 4.32 -15.55
C LYS A 91 -24.69 3.33 -15.73
N TYR A 92 -25.42 3.00 -14.67
CA TYR A 92 -26.64 2.18 -14.70
C TYR A 92 -27.90 2.96 -14.29
N ARG A 93 -27.97 4.29 -14.52
CA ARG A 93 -29.24 5.03 -14.48
C ARG A 93 -29.85 5.03 -15.89
N PRO A 94 -30.77 4.10 -16.24
CA PRO A 94 -31.45 4.13 -17.52
C PRO A 94 -32.36 5.36 -17.62
N GLY A 95 -32.19 6.10 -18.72
CA GLY A 95 -33.08 7.10 -19.34
C GLY A 95 -34.19 7.74 -18.51
N GLN A 96 -34.03 9.03 -18.21
CA GLN A 96 -35.11 9.98 -18.49
C GLN A 96 -34.80 10.64 -19.83
N THR A 97 -34.99 9.87 -20.90
CA THR A 97 -35.15 10.44 -22.24
C THR A 97 -36.57 10.97 -22.29
N GLU A 98 -36.67 12.29 -22.28
CA GLU A 98 -37.60 13.12 -23.04
C GLU A 98 -38.87 12.39 -23.51
N LYS A 99 -39.99 12.74 -22.86
CA LYS A 99 -41.28 12.78 -23.55
C LYS A 99 -41.68 14.25 -23.64
N GLU A 100 -41.14 14.92 -24.66
CA GLU A 100 -41.89 15.95 -25.36
C GLU A 100 -43.08 15.25 -26.05
N GLU A 101 -44.27 15.44 -25.50
CA GLU A 101 -45.56 15.51 -26.20
C GLU A 101 -46.62 16.06 -25.24
#